data_AF-A0A4Y1S0P2-F1
#
_entry.id   AF-A0A4Y1S0P2-F1
#
_cell.length_a   1.000
_cell.length_b   1.000
_cell.length_c   1.000
_cell.angle_alpha   90.00
_cell.angle_beta   90.00
_cell.angle_gamma   90.00
#
_symmetry.space_group_name_H-M   'P 1'
#
loop_
_entity.id
_entity.type
_entity.pdbx_description
1 polymer ?
#
loop_
_entity_poly.entity_id
_entity_poly.type
_entity_poly.pdbx_seq_one_letter_code
_entity_poly.pdbx_strand_id
1 'polypeptide(L)'
;MFVIKEHGVPWSVLQGVRDVVKKFFGLSFEEKKASVGSYVSVDNMGYGRNFVKSEDQPLDWIDRVTMKAAPAGATQGLHVWPQRPANFRRATFIT
;
A
#
# COMPACT_ATOMS: atom_id res chain seq x y z
N MET A 1 -22.65 9.27 -3.54
CA MET A 1 -21.30 9.63 -3.05
C MET A 1 -21.40 10.93 -2.27
N PHE A 2 -20.80 11.03 -1.09
CA PHE A 2 -20.75 12.26 -0.29
C PHE A 2 -19.33 12.50 0.20
N VAL A 3 -18.98 13.76 0.47
CA VAL A 3 -17.67 14.17 1.02
C VAL A 3 -17.87 14.55 2.48
N ILE A 4 -17.08 13.95 3.37
CA ILE A 4 -17.09 14.30 4.79
C ILE A 4 -16.06 15.42 5.00
N LYS A 5 -16.53 16.56 5.52
CA LYS A 5 -15.68 17.64 6.03
C LYS A 5 -15.68 17.58 7.55
N GLU A 6 -14.65 18.18 8.17
CA GLU A 6 -14.52 18.22 9.65
C GLU A 6 -14.57 16.83 10.31
N HIS A 7 -13.98 15.84 9.63
CA HIS A 7 -13.98 14.42 10.04
C HIS A 7 -13.15 14.08 11.30
N GLY A 8 -12.60 15.07 12.01
CA GLY A 8 -11.79 14.86 13.22
C GLY A 8 -10.37 14.29 12.99
N VAL A 9 -10.09 13.69 11.82
CA VAL A 9 -8.72 13.24 11.48
C VAL A 9 -7.77 14.44 11.35
N PRO A 10 -6.64 14.49 12.10
CA PRO A 10 -5.69 15.58 12.02
C PRO A 10 -5.07 15.73 10.63
N TRP A 11 -4.91 16.97 10.17
CA TRP A 11 -4.31 17.28 8.87
C TRP A 11 -2.89 16.71 8.71
N SER A 12 -2.10 16.73 9.78
CA SER A 12 -0.74 16.18 9.81
C SER A 12 -0.70 14.68 9.50
N VAL A 13 -1.71 13.91 9.91
CA VAL A 13 -1.84 12.48 9.60
C VAL A 13 -2.08 12.30 8.10
N LEU A 14 -3.04 13.04 7.53
CA LEU A 14 -3.35 12.97 6.10
C LEU A 14 -2.15 13.38 5.23
N GLN A 15 -1.42 14.44 5.61
CA GLN A 15 -0.19 14.84 4.94
C GLN A 15 0.89 13.77 5.05
N GLY A 16 1.09 13.19 6.23
CA GLY A 16 2.08 12.13 6.45
C GLY A 16 1.83 10.93 5.54
N VAL A 17 0.58 10.46 5.44
CA VAL A 17 0.19 9.38 4.53
C VAL A 17 0.48 9.76 3.07
N ARG A 18 0.04 10.95 2.65
CA ARG A 18 0.23 11.42 1.27
C ARG A 18 1.71 11.47 0.90
N ASP A 19 2.55 11.94 1.80
CA ASP A 19 3.99 12.12 1.57
C ASP A 19 4.71 10.78 1.46
N VAL A 20 4.42 9.81 2.34
CA VAL A 20 5.08 8.50 2.27
C VAL A 20 4.66 7.71 1.03
N VAL A 21 3.40 7.81 0.61
CA VAL A 21 2.88 7.17 -0.60
C VAL A 21 3.55 7.76 -1.84
N LYS A 22 3.61 9.09 -1.95
CA LYS A 22 4.31 9.75 -3.07
C LYS A 22 5.78 9.35 -3.15
N LYS A 23 6.47 9.34 -2.01
CA LYS A 23 7.89 8.96 -1.94
C LYS A 23 8.10 7.51 -2.36
N PHE A 24 7.23 6.59 -1.92
CA PHE A 24 7.31 5.18 -2.33
C PHE A 24 7.14 5.00 -3.84
N PHE A 25 6.12 5.62 -4.45
CA PHE A 25 5.89 5.47 -5.89
C PHE A 25 6.94 6.19 -6.75
N GLY A 26 7.64 7.18 -6.20
CA GLY A 26 8.80 7.82 -6.80
C GLY A 26 10.10 7.01 -6.73
N LEU A 27 10.13 5.87 -6.02
CA LEU A 27 11.29 4.97 -6.01
C LEU A 27 11.45 4.24 -7.35
N SER A 28 12.65 3.70 -7.55
CA SER A 28 12.92 2.81 -8.68
C SER A 28 12.04 1.56 -8.63
N PHE A 29 11.88 0.90 -9.78
CA PHE A 29 11.09 -0.33 -9.86
C PHE A 29 11.64 -1.44 -8.96
N GLU A 30 12.97 -1.59 -8.88
CA GLU A 30 13.62 -2.62 -8.07
C GLU A 30 13.42 -2.39 -6.56
N GLU A 31 13.42 -1.13 -6.11
CA GLU A 31 13.09 -0.82 -4.71
C GLU A 31 11.62 -1.09 -4.39
N LYS A 32 10.70 -0.82 -5.33
CA LYS A 32 9.27 -1.12 -5.15
C LYS A 32 9.02 -2.63 -5.12
N LYS A 33 9.76 -3.41 -5.92
CA LYS A 33 9.69 -4.88 -5.96
C LYS A 33 9.98 -5.55 -4.63
N ALA A 34 10.77 -4.92 -3.75
CA ALA A 34 11.01 -5.41 -2.39
C ALA A 34 9.72 -5.51 -1.54
N SER A 35 8.61 -4.92 -1.99
CA SER A 35 7.32 -4.92 -1.31
C SER A 35 6.26 -5.79 -1.99
N VAL A 36 6.60 -6.64 -2.97
CA VAL A 36 5.65 -7.49 -3.73
C VAL A 36 4.94 -8.55 -2.87
N GLY A 37 5.39 -8.74 -1.63
CA GLY A 37 4.85 -9.75 -0.73
C GLY A 37 5.38 -11.16 -1.04
N SER A 38 5.26 -12.08 -0.09
CA SER A 38 5.52 -13.50 -0.36
C SER A 38 4.28 -14.14 -1.01
N TYR A 39 4.46 -14.70 -2.20
CA TYR A 39 3.41 -15.32 -3.02
C TYR A 39 2.75 -16.56 -2.39
N VAL A 40 3.11 -16.91 -1.15
CA VAL A 40 2.63 -18.10 -0.45
C VAL A 40 1.22 -17.90 0.12
N SER A 41 0.69 -16.66 0.14
CA SER A 41 -0.67 -16.36 0.61
C SER A 41 -1.50 -15.59 -0.43
N VAL A 42 -2.75 -16.00 -0.56
CA VAL A 42 -3.68 -15.82 -1.70
C VAL A 42 -4.21 -14.37 -1.86
N ASP A 43 -3.71 -13.41 -1.10
CA ASP A 43 -4.40 -12.11 -0.89
C ASP A 43 -3.97 -10.97 -1.83
N ASN A 44 -3.11 -11.22 -2.84
CA ASN A 44 -2.62 -10.19 -3.78
C ASN A 44 -2.16 -8.89 -3.07
N MET A 45 -1.46 -9.08 -1.96
CA MET A 45 -0.91 -8.00 -1.15
C MET A 45 0.49 -7.62 -1.64
N GLY A 46 0.94 -6.46 -1.23
CA GLY A 46 2.21 -5.89 -1.65
C GLY A 46 2.08 -5.04 -2.90
N TYR A 47 3.24 -4.66 -3.44
CA TYR A 47 3.38 -3.89 -4.67
C TYR A 47 3.13 -4.77 -5.90
N GLY A 48 2.30 -4.28 -6.81
CA GLY A 48 2.03 -4.99 -8.06
C GLY A 48 0.71 -4.58 -8.67
N ARG A 49 0.11 -5.50 -9.44
CA ARG A 49 -1.18 -5.32 -10.10
C ARG A 49 -2.22 -6.31 -9.57
N ASN A 50 -3.46 -6.16 -10.02
CA ASN A 50 -4.48 -7.19 -9.85
C ASN A 50 -4.04 -8.51 -10.53
N PHE A 51 -4.55 -9.63 -10.02
CA PHE A 51 -4.38 -10.93 -10.66
C PHE A 51 -5.06 -10.88 -12.03
N VAL A 52 -4.35 -11.37 -13.05
CA VAL A 52 -4.91 -11.59 -14.38
C VAL A 52 -5.66 -12.92 -14.33
N LYS A 53 -6.97 -12.87 -14.59
CA LYS A 53 -7.88 -14.02 -14.50
C LYS A 53 -8.12 -14.68 -15.85
N SER A 54 -7.90 -13.97 -16.95
CA SER A 54 -8.09 -14.45 -18.32
C SER A 54 -7.23 -13.65 -19.31
N GLU A 55 -6.99 -14.20 -20.50
CA GLU A 55 -6.20 -13.55 -21.55
C GLU A 55 -6.85 -12.25 -22.06
N ASP A 56 -8.18 -12.25 -22.23
CA ASP A 56 -8.92 -11.09 -22.73
C ASP A 56 -9.21 -10.02 -21.67
N GLN A 57 -8.67 -10.15 -20.46
CA GLN A 57 -8.99 -9.23 -19.37
C GLN A 57 -8.39 -7.84 -19.64
N PRO A 58 -9.21 -6.77 -19.72
CA PRO A 58 -8.69 -5.41 -19.74
C PRO A 58 -7.91 -5.12 -18.46
N LEU A 59 -6.71 -4.55 -18.60
CA LEU A 59 -5.87 -4.20 -17.47
C LEU A 59 -6.02 -2.71 -17.13
N ASP A 60 -6.21 -2.42 -15.85
CA ASP A 60 -6.18 -1.05 -15.35
C ASP A 60 -4.78 -0.45 -15.58
N TRP A 61 -4.74 0.81 -16.04
CA TRP A 61 -3.49 1.57 -16.15
C TRP A 61 -3.08 2.15 -14.80
N ILE A 62 -2.80 1.27 -13.85
CA ILE A 62 -2.41 1.62 -12.48
C ILE A 62 -1.36 0.65 -11.95
N ASP A 63 -0.54 1.16 -11.03
CA ASP A 63 0.20 0.33 -10.07
C ASP A 63 -0.42 0.52 -8.69
N ARG A 64 -0.29 -0.49 -7.83
CA ARG A 64 -0.82 -0.43 -6.46
C ARG A 64 0.13 -1.05 -5.45
N VAL A 65 -0.07 -0.70 -4.18
CA VAL A 65 0.53 -1.37 -3.04
C VAL A 65 -0.57 -1.65 -2.00
N THR A 66 -0.75 -2.92 -1.62
CA THR A 66 -1.89 -3.35 -0.77
C THR A 66 -1.40 -4.00 0.52
N MET A 67 -2.01 -3.64 1.65
CA MET A 67 -1.66 -4.20 2.97
C MET A 67 -2.85 -4.07 3.93
N LYS A 68 -2.92 -4.95 4.94
CA LYS A 68 -3.90 -4.84 6.03
C LYS A 68 -3.32 -3.98 7.15
N ALA A 69 -3.90 -2.80 7.37
CA ALA A 69 -3.52 -1.90 8.47
C ALA A 69 -4.10 -2.33 9.82
N ALA A 70 -5.13 -3.17 9.85
CA ALA A 70 -5.72 -3.69 11.08
C ALA A 70 -6.23 -5.13 10.89
N PRO A 71 -6.23 -5.95 11.96
CA PRO A 71 -5.56 -5.69 13.24
C PRO A 71 -4.03 -5.62 13.08
N ALA A 72 -3.34 -5.08 14.08
CA ALA A 72 -1.88 -5.07 14.08
C ALA A 72 -1.33 -6.50 13.94
N GLY A 73 -0.35 -6.69 13.06
CA GLY A 73 0.24 -8.01 12.79
C GLY A 73 -0.47 -8.84 11.73
N ALA A 74 -1.60 -8.39 11.17
CA ALA A 74 -2.37 -9.12 10.14
C ALA A 74 -1.58 -9.51 8.88
N THR A 75 -0.42 -8.88 8.62
CA THR A 75 0.46 -9.20 7.49
C THR A 75 1.91 -9.47 7.95
N GLN A 76 2.11 -9.86 9.20
CA GLN A 76 3.44 -10.19 9.72
C GLN A 76 4.01 -11.40 8.96
N GLY A 77 5.28 -11.33 8.56
CA GLY A 77 5.92 -12.37 7.74
C GLY A 77 5.57 -12.35 6.25
N LEU A 78 4.63 -11.50 5.80
CA LEU A 78 4.27 -11.42 4.38
C LEU A 78 5.19 -10.50 3.56
N HIS A 79 6.04 -9.70 4.20
CA HIS A 79 6.96 -8.75 3.51
C HIS A 79 6.27 -7.78 2.54
N VAL A 80 5.02 -7.38 2.84
CA VAL A 80 4.19 -6.49 1.99
C VAL A 80 4.35 -5.00 2.30
N TRP A 81 4.93 -4.66 3.46
CA TRP A 81 5.10 -3.27 3.89
C TRP A 81 6.33 -2.63 3.26
N PRO A 82 6.21 -1.46 2.61
CA PRO A 82 7.36 -0.72 2.13
C PRO A 82 8.35 -0.40 3.24
N GLN A 83 9.63 -0.72 3.00
CA GLN A 83 10.74 -0.35 3.87
C GLN A 83 11.25 1.07 3.58
N ARG A 84 10.91 1.60 2.40
CA ARG A 84 11.27 2.94 1.95
C ARG A 84 10.01 3.69 1.51
N PRO A 85 9.78 4.93 2.00
CA PRO A 85 10.53 5.59 3.06
C PRO A 85 10.41 4.87 4.43
N ALA A 86 11.40 5.01 5.30
CA ALA A 86 11.48 4.27 6.57
C ALA A 86 10.28 4.51 7.51
N ASN A 87 9.62 5.66 7.38
CA ASN A 87 8.44 5.99 8.16
C ASN A 87 7.10 5.55 7.51
N PHE A 88 7.11 4.82 6.39
CA PHE A 88 5.90 4.44 5.66
C PHE A 88 4.89 3.76 6.58
N ARG A 89 5.28 2.66 7.23
CA ARG A 89 4.41 1.90 8.13
C ARG A 89 3.82 2.76 9.25
N ARG A 90 4.64 3.61 9.89
CA ARG A 90 4.20 4.49 10.97
C ARG A 90 3.22 5.56 10.50
N ALA A 91 3.40 6.10 9.30
CA ALA A 91 2.51 7.12 8.76
C ALA A 91 1.14 6.54 8.38
N THR A 92 1.08 5.27 8.01
CA THR A 92 -0.14 4.58 7.55
C THR A 92 -0.84 3.72 8.61
N PHE A 93 -0.14 3.37 9.70
CA PHE A 93 -0.76 2.77 10.89
C PHE A 93 -1.23 3.88 11.83
N ILE A 94 -2.53 3.97 12.05
CA ILE A 94 -3.11 4.83 13.07
C ILE A 94 -3.33 3.95 14.31
N THR A 95 -2.61 4.25 15.39
CA THR A 95 -2.89 3.72 16.74
C THR A 95 -3.88 4.61 17.45
#